data_AF-A0A6G1FWF8-F1
#
_entry.id   AF-A0A6G1FWF8-F1
#
_cell.length_a   1.000
_cell.length_b   1.000
_cell.length_c   1.000
_cell.angle_alpha   90.00
_cell.angle_beta   90.00
_cell.angle_gamma   90.00
#
_symmetry.space_group_name_H-M   'P 1'
#
loop_
_entity.id
_entity.type
_entity.pdbx_description
1 polymer ?
#
loop_
_entity_poly.entity_id
_entity_poly.type
_entity_poly.pdbx_seq_one_letter_code
_entity_poly.pdbx_strand_id
1 'polypeptide(L)'
;TVKLWDAGSGALQQTLDIGNIVYALSFSDDGTSLQTDRGSLPILSPLSGGIGVTGIQHPSSIFVNGHWVSSHTERILWLPPEYRPHCIAVYGDIVAFGYISGRVMTMELTL
;
A
#
# COMPACT_ATOMS: atom_id res chain seq x y z
N THR A 1 -7.96 1.34 -9.34
CA THR A 1 -8.50 0.18 -8.60
C THR A 1 -7.55 -0.99 -8.78
N VAL A 2 -7.42 -1.85 -7.77
CA VAL A 2 -6.71 -3.13 -7.87
C VAL A 2 -7.75 -4.24 -7.64
N LYS A 3 -7.66 -5.32 -8.40
CA LYS A 3 -8.58 -6.45 -8.31
C LYS A 3 -7.78 -7.73 -8.22
N LEU A 4 -8.24 -8.65 -7.39
CA LEU A 4 -7.67 -9.98 -7.22
C LEU A 4 -8.67 -11.00 -7.76
N TRP A 5 -8.20 -11.87 -8.64
CA TRP A 5 -9.01 -12.94 -9.23
C TRP A 5 -8.39 -14.30 -8.93
N ASP A 6 -9.24 -15.29 -8.74
CA ASP A 6 -8.83 -16.69 -8.74
C ASP A 6 -8.51 -17.14 -10.18
N ALA A 7 -7.29 -17.62 -10.41
CA ALA A 7 -6.83 -17.96 -11.76
C ALA A 7 -7.48 -19.22 -12.33
N GLY A 8 -7.97 -20.14 -11.48
CA GLY A 8 -8.59 -21.40 -11.90
C GLY A 8 -10.05 -21.23 -12.34
N SER A 9 -10.83 -20.47 -11.58
CA SER A 9 -12.26 -20.23 -11.82
C SER A 9 -12.56 -18.91 -12.54
N GLY A 10 -11.60 -17.98 -12.57
CA GLY A 10 -11.82 -16.61 -13.05
C GLY A 10 -12.67 -15.75 -12.10
N ALA A 11 -13.02 -16.25 -10.91
CA ALA A 11 -13.85 -15.54 -9.96
C ALA A 11 -13.10 -14.33 -9.36
N LEU A 12 -13.80 -13.19 -9.26
CA LEU A 12 -13.30 -12.01 -8.57
C LEU A 12 -13.33 -12.26 -7.05
N GLN A 13 -12.15 -12.27 -6.42
CA GLN A 13 -11.99 -12.51 -4.97
C GLN A 13 -12.05 -11.21 -4.17
N GLN A 14 -11.38 -10.16 -4.65
CA GLN A 14 -11.29 -8.90 -3.92
C GLN A 14 -11.22 -7.71 -4.89
N THR A 15 -11.83 -6.59 -4.51
CA THR A 15 -11.65 -5.29 -5.16
C THR A 15 -11.16 -4.29 -4.14
N LEU A 16 -10.02 -3.66 -4.42
CA LEU A 16 -9.43 -2.63 -3.59
C LEU A 16 -9.52 -1.30 -4.33
N ASP A 17 -10.26 -0.36 -3.76
CA ASP A 17 -10.33 1.00 -4.29
C ASP A 17 -9.28 1.89 -3.63
N ILE A 18 -8.30 2.30 -4.43
CA ILE A 18 -7.12 3.06 -4.00
C ILE A 18 -7.27 4.54 -4.40
N GLY A 19 -8.31 4.89 -5.19
CA GLY A 19 -8.56 6.25 -5.65
C GLY A 19 -7.45 6.89 -6.50
N ASN A 20 -6.39 6.13 -6.83
CA ASN A 20 -5.18 6.61 -7.49
C ASN A 20 -4.59 5.55 -8.43
N ILE A 21 -3.67 5.99 -9.29
CA ILE A 21 -2.87 5.12 -10.16
C ILE A 21 -1.80 4.42 -9.32
N VAL A 22 -1.72 3.10 -9.46
CA VAL A 22 -0.66 2.25 -8.92
C VAL A 22 0.26 1.89 -10.08
N TYR A 23 1.56 2.14 -9.94
CA TYR A 23 2.55 1.91 -11.00
C TYR A 23 3.31 0.60 -10.83
N ALA A 24 3.40 0.08 -9.61
CA ALA A 24 4.05 -1.20 -9.31
C ALA A 24 3.11 -2.07 -8.47
N LEU A 25 3.09 -3.38 -8.76
CA LEU A 25 2.29 -4.36 -8.05
C LEU A 25 3.05 -5.69 -8.01
N SER A 26 3.20 -6.28 -6.83
CA SER A 26 3.71 -7.63 -6.64
C SER A 26 3.04 -8.30 -5.43
N PHE A 27 3.10 -9.62 -5.34
CA PHE A 27 2.77 -10.31 -4.10
C PHE A 27 3.91 -10.15 -3.09
N SER A 28 3.59 -10.13 -1.80
CA SER A 28 4.59 -10.37 -0.75
C SER A 28 5.05 -11.82 -0.77
N ASP A 29 6.26 -12.08 -0.28
CA ASP A 29 6.86 -13.41 -0.27
C ASP A 29 6.05 -14.43 0.54
N ASP A 30 5.32 -13.97 1.56
CA ASP A 30 4.43 -14.78 2.40
C ASP A 30 3.03 -14.97 1.78
N GLY A 31 2.73 -14.31 0.65
CA GLY A 31 1.44 -14.37 -0.03
C GLY A 31 0.27 -13.73 0.72
N THR A 32 0.52 -13.00 1.82
CA THR A 32 -0.55 -12.41 2.65
C THR A 32 -0.97 -11.02 2.17
N SER A 33 -0.15 -10.36 1.36
CA SER A 33 -0.33 -8.97 0.95
C SER A 33 0.09 -8.71 -0.50
N LEU A 34 -0.40 -7.62 -1.06
CA LEU A 34 0.05 -7.03 -2.32
C LEU A 34 0.94 -5.82 -2.02
N GLN A 35 2.19 -5.86 -2.47
CA GLN A 35 3.10 -4.73 -2.42
C GLN A 35 2.83 -3.79 -3.59
N THR A 36 2.70 -2.49 -3.29
CA THR A 36 2.51 -1.45 -4.30
C THR A 36 3.52 -0.33 -4.12
N ASP A 37 3.68 0.53 -5.13
CA ASP A 37 4.45 1.78 -5.01
C ASP A 37 3.87 2.74 -3.96
N ARG A 38 2.65 2.48 -3.47
CA ARG A 38 1.92 3.27 -2.47
C ARG A 38 1.91 2.66 -1.08
N GLY A 39 2.44 1.45 -0.91
CA GLY A 39 2.39 0.70 0.36
C GLY A 39 1.80 -0.70 0.19
N SER A 40 1.66 -1.41 1.31
CA SER A 40 1.15 -2.79 1.35
C SER A 40 -0.37 -2.81 1.45
N LEU A 41 -1.01 -3.73 0.72
CA LEU A 41 -2.45 -3.97 0.76
C LEU A 41 -2.73 -5.42 1.18
N PRO A 42 -3.51 -5.66 2.23
CA PRO A 42 -3.77 -7.03 2.69
C PRO A 42 -4.65 -7.80 1.71
N ILE A 43 -4.29 -9.07 1.46
CA ILE A 43 -5.11 -10.02 0.72
C ILE A 43 -6.06 -10.67 1.71
N LEU A 44 -7.35 -10.34 1.60
CA LEU A 44 -8.38 -10.91 2.46
C LEU A 44 -8.83 -12.24 1.87
N SER A 45 -8.22 -13.34 2.34
CA SER A 45 -8.58 -14.69 1.90
C SER A 45 -9.84 -15.18 2.62
N PRO A 46 -10.94 -15.54 1.93
CA PRO A 46 -12.12 -16.13 2.59
C PRO A 46 -11.94 -17.59 3.02
N LEU A 47 -10.79 -18.22 2.72
CA LEU A 47 -10.55 -19.66 2.92
C LEU A 47 -9.69 -20.02 4.14
N SER A 48 -9.40 -19.07 5.05
CA SER A 48 -8.72 -19.39 6.32
C SER A 48 -9.68 -20.04 7.33
N GLY A 49 -10.24 -21.19 6.94
CA GLY A 49 -10.92 -22.11 7.84
C GLY A 49 -9.89 -22.77 8.75
N GLY A 50 -9.84 -22.31 10.00
CA GLY A 50 -9.26 -23.07 11.10
C GLY A 50 -7.74 -23.15 11.12
N ILE A 51 -7.09 -22.05 11.49
CA ILE A 51 -6.21 -21.93 12.66
C ILE A 51 -6.16 -20.44 12.93
N GLY A 52 -6.59 -20.05 14.12
CA GLY A 52 -6.46 -18.68 14.59
C GLY A 52 -4.97 -18.34 14.68
N VAL A 53 -4.41 -17.79 13.60
CA VAL A 53 -3.27 -16.88 13.71
C VAL A 53 -3.86 -15.50 13.97
N THR A 54 -4.49 -15.36 15.14
CA THR A 54 -4.54 -14.09 15.84
C THR A 54 -3.13 -13.83 16.35
N GLY A 55 -2.32 -13.16 15.52
CA GLY A 55 -1.02 -12.71 15.93
C GLY A 55 -0.11 -12.45 14.74
N ILE A 56 0.57 -11.32 14.58
CA ILE A 56 0.77 -10.14 15.41
C ILE A 56 1.22 -9.06 14.40
N GLN A 57 0.69 -7.84 14.53
CA GLN A 57 1.25 -6.57 14.04
C GLN A 57 1.76 -6.56 12.59
N HIS A 58 1.00 -5.95 11.67
CA HIS A 58 1.71 -5.11 10.72
C HIS A 58 2.34 -3.97 11.53
N PRO A 59 3.68 -3.83 11.58
CA PRO A 59 4.26 -2.59 12.01
C PRO A 59 3.72 -1.54 11.03
N SER A 60 3.09 -0.49 11.55
CA SER A 60 3.03 0.82 10.92
C SER A 60 3.05 0.85 9.39
N SER A 61 2.11 0.18 8.72
CA SER A 61 2.12 0.11 7.26
C SER A 61 1.73 1.47 6.70
N ILE A 62 2.72 2.23 6.25
CA ILE A 62 2.49 3.50 5.59
C ILE A 62 1.79 3.25 4.26
N PHE A 63 0.79 4.07 3.98
CA PHE A 63 0.08 4.06 2.73
C PHE A 63 -0.11 5.48 2.20
N VAL A 64 0.21 5.70 0.93
CA VAL A 64 0.02 7.00 0.28
C VAL A 64 -1.22 6.97 -0.60
N ASN A 65 -2.31 7.59 -0.10
CA ASN A 65 -3.57 7.71 -0.81
C ASN A 65 -3.82 9.17 -1.22
N GLY A 66 -3.76 9.43 -2.52
CA GLY A 66 -4.00 10.75 -3.10
C GLY A 66 -2.96 11.76 -2.66
N HIS A 67 -3.35 12.64 -1.75
CA HIS A 67 -2.49 13.68 -1.19
C HIS A 67 -2.23 13.46 0.30
N TRP A 68 -2.54 12.26 0.81
CA TRP A 68 -2.36 11.91 2.22
C TRP A 68 -1.36 10.78 2.36
N VAL A 69 -0.44 10.95 3.30
CA VAL A 69 0.33 9.86 3.88
C VAL A 69 -0.42 9.38 5.11
N SER A 70 -0.76 8.11 5.13
CA SER A 70 -1.53 7.45 6.19
C SER A 70 -0.71 6.34 6.83
N SER A 71 -0.99 6.03 8.09
CA SER A 71 -0.49 4.81 8.76
C SER A 71 -1.63 4.06 9.39
N HIS A 72 -1.62 2.73 9.26
CA HIS A 72 -2.63 1.76 9.74
C HIS A 72 -4.03 1.98 9.16
N THR A 73 -4.61 3.16 9.39
CA THR A 73 -5.87 3.69 8.84
C THR A 73 -6.00 5.22 9.04
N GLU A 74 -5.08 5.85 9.77
CA GLU A 74 -5.13 7.26 10.13
C GLU A 74 -4.34 8.10 9.13
N ARG A 75 -4.90 9.25 8.76
CA ARG A 75 -4.22 10.24 7.91
C ARG A 75 -3.27 11.05 8.78
N ILE A 76 -1.97 10.96 8.51
CA ILE A 76 -0.93 11.62 9.31
C ILE A 76 -0.54 12.95 8.69
N LEU A 77 -0.26 12.95 7.38
CA LEU A 77 0.28 14.11 6.71
C LEU A 77 -0.44 14.38 5.40
N TRP A 78 -0.90 15.62 5.23
CA TRP A 78 -1.36 16.12 3.94
C TRP A 78 -0.21 16.74 3.17
N LEU A 79 -0.15 16.44 1.87
CA LEU A 79 0.83 17.01 0.95
C LEU A 79 0.24 18.25 0.25
N PRO A 80 0.78 19.46 0.50
CA PRO A 80 0.38 20.66 -0.22
C PRO A 80 0.62 20.53 -1.72
N PRO A 81 -0.15 21.23 -2.57
CA PRO A 81 -0.05 21.15 -4.04
C PRO A 81 1.39 21.27 -4.58
N GLU A 82 2.18 22.17 -4.00
CA GLU A 82 3.57 22.43 -4.35
C GLU A 82 4.53 21.28 -4.00
N TYR A 83 4.14 20.39 -3.09
CA TYR A 83 4.91 19.21 -2.66
C TYR A 83 4.35 17.90 -3.22
N ARG A 84 3.42 17.95 -4.18
CA ARG A 84 2.85 16.74 -4.77
C ARG A 84 3.88 16.01 -5.65
N PRO A 85 4.16 14.73 -5.35
CA PRO A 85 5.11 13.94 -6.12
C PRO A 85 4.54 13.52 -7.47
N HIS A 86 5.43 13.24 -8.42
CA HIS A 86 5.09 12.56 -9.67
C HIS A 86 5.14 11.04 -9.51
N CYS A 87 6.08 10.54 -8.70
CA CYS A 87 6.18 9.13 -8.34
C CYS A 87 6.43 8.97 -6.84
N ILE A 88 5.95 7.86 -6.30
CA ILE A 88 6.06 7.52 -4.89
C ILE A 88 6.70 6.13 -4.81
N ALA A 89 7.47 5.87 -3.76
CA ALA A 89 7.86 4.52 -3.39
C ALA A 89 7.76 4.41 -1.86
N VAL A 90 7.18 3.31 -1.39
CA VAL A 90 7.05 3.01 0.05
C VAL A 90 7.84 1.74 0.35
N TYR A 91 8.67 1.80 1.39
CA TYR A 91 9.42 0.65 1.87
C TYR A 91 9.52 0.71 3.40
N GLY A 92 8.87 -0.25 4.07
CA GLY A 92 8.74 -0.23 5.53
C GLY A 92 8.15 1.09 6.01
N ASP A 93 8.90 1.78 6.87
CA ASP A 93 8.49 3.06 7.48
C ASP A 93 8.97 4.29 6.70
N ILE A 94 9.47 4.09 5.48
CA ILE A 94 10.04 5.13 4.63
C ILE A 94 9.15 5.37 3.41
N VAL A 95 8.89 6.65 3.13
CA VAL A 95 8.28 7.11 1.88
C VAL A 95 9.28 7.95 1.10
N ALA A 96 9.48 7.60 -0.17
CA ALA A 96 10.23 8.40 -1.12
C ALA A 96 9.29 9.09 -2.11
N PHE A 97 9.51 10.38 -2.31
CA PHE A 97 8.78 11.26 -3.21
C PHE A 97 9.69 11.73 -4.33
N GLY A 98 9.38 11.35 -5.57
CA GLY A 98 10.07 11.82 -6.77
C GLY A 98 9.31 12.95 -7.45
N TYR A 99 10.02 14.00 -7.83
CA TYR A 99 9.46 15.20 -8.46
C TYR A 99 9.88 15.33 -9.93
N ILE A 100 9.08 16.04 -10.74
CA ILE A 100 9.39 16.34 -12.16
C ILE A 100 10.74 17.06 -12.31
N SER A 101 11.17 17.80 -11.28
CA SER A 101 12.48 18.46 -11.26
C SER A 101 13.66 17.50 -11.13
N GLY A 102 13.44 16.19 -10.95
CA GLY A 102 14.45 15.19 -10.66
C GLY A 102 14.87 15.13 -9.19
N ARG A 103 14.32 15.99 -8.33
CA ARG A 103 14.55 15.92 -6.88
C ARG A 103 13.86 14.69 -6.28
N VAL A 104 14.48 14.12 -5.26
CA VAL A 104 13.91 13.07 -4.43
C VAL A 104 13.91 13.53 -2.99
N MET A 105 12.78 13.39 -2.31
CA MET A 105 12.64 13.63 -0.87
C MET A 105 12.28 12.31 -0.20
N THR A 106 12.98 11.98 0.88
CA THR A 106 12.68 10.80 1.71
C THR A 106 12.13 11.26 3.05
N MET A 107 11.10 10.58 3.53
CA MET A 107 10.49 10.80 4.84
C MET A 107 10.44 9.47 5.57
N GLU A 108 10.97 9.45 6.78
CA GLU A 108 10.87 8.33 7.72
C GLU A 108 9.79 8.66 8.75
N LEU A 109 8.84 7.75 8.94
CA LEU A 109 7.80 7.88 9.96
C LEU A 109 8.16 6.98 11.13
N THR A 110 8.78 7.56 12.16
CA THR A 110 8.97 6.88 13.44
C THR A 110 7.64 6.91 14.19
N LEU A 111 6.95 5.76 14.23
CA LEU A 111 5.64 5.58 14.86
C LEU A 111 5.74 4.76 16.14
#